data_AF-A0A8T1WW27-F1
#
_entry.id   AF-A0A8T1WW27-F1
#
_cell.length_a   1.000
_cell.length_b   1.000
_cell.length_c   1.000
_cell.angle_alpha   90.00
_cell.angle_beta   90.00
_cell.angle_gamma   90.00
#
_symmetry.space_group_name_H-M   'P 1'
#
loop_
_entity.id
_entity.type
_entity.pdbx_description
1 polymer ?
#
loop_
_entity_poly.entity_id
_entity_poly.type
_entity_poly.pdbx_seq_one_letter_code
_entity_poly.pdbx_strand_id
1 'polypeptide(L)'
;MFATPEGHDAHKRNIVKHFAPHLSDEALKTQERRYFALGLARVLLVFVVPSLVIFCTRDWFVDTFVFLVVAFVCFVEVAMALYRYFVLWPEGLQTRWRYWNEIVQAEDVYRLRIVGYYIRKIDKFLGRFPPSLSAGEIKHYYRLRTWPLLLLFALAYIVCLAFLVRTKHEKTMMRTWLSYLLAIGCGLVVLRYAKLHLVELPQFAIDGLNEAAESIPFARPVPSYAAANTNDVVQIKVRKQTADL
;
A
#
# COMPACT_ATOMS: atom_id res chain seq x y z
N MET A 1 8.00 -30.04 -3.93
CA MET A 1 7.31 -29.76 -2.66
C MET A 1 5.92 -29.25 -3.02
N PHE A 2 4.91 -30.11 -2.95
CA PHE A 2 3.55 -29.77 -3.39
C PHE A 2 2.94 -28.83 -2.36
N ALA A 3 2.64 -27.59 -2.76
CA ALA A 3 1.90 -26.66 -1.93
C ALA A 3 0.53 -27.30 -1.64
N THR A 4 0.15 -27.35 -0.36
CA THR A 4 -1.21 -27.74 0.04
C THR A 4 -2.22 -26.83 -0.66
N PRO A 5 -3.45 -27.31 -0.96
CA PRO A 5 -4.47 -26.48 -1.63
C PRO A 5 -4.70 -25.14 -0.92
N GLU A 6 -4.64 -25.12 0.41
CA GLU A 6 -4.71 -23.88 1.21
C GLU A 6 -3.52 -22.93 1.00
N GLY A 7 -2.31 -23.47 0.85
CA GLY A 7 -1.09 -22.70 0.58
C GLY A 7 -1.09 -22.09 -0.82
N HIS A 8 -1.63 -22.81 -1.81
CA HIS A 8 -1.79 -22.31 -3.17
C HIS A 8 -2.79 -21.16 -3.22
N ASP A 9 -3.93 -21.30 -2.55
CA ASP A 9 -4.93 -20.23 -2.44
C ASP A 9 -4.42 -19.01 -1.66
N ALA A 10 -3.64 -19.22 -0.60
CA ALA A 10 -3.00 -18.12 0.12
C ALA A 10 -2.01 -17.35 -0.76
N HIS A 11 -1.22 -18.06 -1.57
CA HIS A 11 -0.29 -17.46 -2.52
C HIS A 11 -1.01 -16.62 -3.59
N LYS A 12 -2.07 -17.16 -4.21
CA LYS A 12 -2.90 -16.43 -5.18
C LYS A 12 -3.46 -15.14 -4.60
N ARG A 13 -4.04 -15.20 -3.40
CA ARG A 13 -4.53 -13.99 -2.69
C ARG A 13 -3.41 -12.99 -2.49
N ASN A 14 -2.22 -13.46 -2.13
CA ASN A 14 -1.10 -12.60 -1.83
C ASN A 14 -0.62 -11.85 -3.09
N ILE A 15 -0.50 -12.57 -4.21
CA ILE A 15 -0.13 -11.99 -5.51
C ILE A 15 -1.16 -10.94 -5.94
N VAL A 16 -2.46 -11.25 -5.91
CA VAL A 16 -3.48 -10.27 -6.32
C VAL A 16 -3.52 -9.06 -5.39
N LYS A 17 -3.37 -9.24 -4.07
CA LYS A 17 -3.31 -8.11 -3.13
C LYS A 17 -2.11 -7.18 -3.37
N HIS A 18 -0.96 -7.73 -3.72
CA HIS A 18 0.27 -6.97 -3.99
C HIS A 18 0.21 -6.30 -5.37
N PHE A 19 -0.31 -7.01 -6.37
CA PHE A 19 -0.38 -6.59 -7.76
C PHE A 19 -1.82 -6.44 -8.20
N ALA A 20 -2.35 -5.23 -8.02
CA ALA A 20 -3.75 -5.00 -8.26
C ALA A 20 -4.10 -5.20 -9.75
N PRO A 21 -5.16 -5.97 -10.07
CA PRO A 21 -5.49 -6.35 -11.44
C PRO A 21 -6.05 -5.18 -12.27
N HIS A 22 -6.59 -4.15 -11.62
CA HIS A 22 -7.12 -2.94 -12.29
C HIS A 22 -6.02 -2.00 -12.79
N LEU A 23 -4.76 -2.14 -12.31
CA LEU A 23 -3.66 -1.31 -12.76
C LEU A 23 -3.07 -1.83 -14.07
N SER A 24 -2.80 -0.94 -15.01
CA SER A 24 -2.03 -1.24 -16.22
C SER A 24 -0.60 -1.71 -15.88
N ASP A 25 0.02 -2.50 -16.75
CA ASP A 25 1.38 -3.02 -16.53
C ASP A 25 2.40 -1.88 -16.31
N GLU A 26 2.26 -0.77 -17.03
CA GLU A 26 3.14 0.40 -16.90
C GLU A 26 2.93 1.17 -15.57
N ALA A 27 1.67 1.30 -15.12
CA ALA A 27 1.38 1.89 -13.82
C ALA A 27 1.95 1.02 -12.68
N LEU A 28 1.77 -0.30 -12.80
CA LEU A 28 2.26 -1.29 -11.85
C LEU A 28 3.80 -1.32 -11.79
N LYS A 29 4.47 -1.27 -12.94
CA LYS A 29 5.94 -1.19 -13.04
C LYS A 29 6.49 0.09 -12.41
N THR A 30 5.84 1.22 -12.67
CA THR A 30 6.21 2.51 -12.04
C THR A 30 6.05 2.44 -10.53
N GLN A 31 4.96 1.85 -10.05
CA GLN A 31 4.69 1.65 -8.64
C GLN A 31 5.73 0.73 -7.97
N GLU A 32 6.07 -0.40 -8.58
CA GLU A 32 7.05 -1.32 -7.98
C GLU A 32 8.46 -0.72 -7.95
N ARG A 33 8.84 0.07 -8.95
CA ARG A 33 10.08 0.87 -8.90
C ARG A 33 10.08 1.84 -7.71
N ARG A 34 8.95 2.51 -7.46
CA ARG A 34 8.81 3.41 -6.30
C ARG A 34 8.83 2.66 -4.98
N TYR A 35 8.20 1.49 -4.88
CA TYR A 35 8.28 0.65 -3.68
C TYR A 35 9.71 0.18 -3.41
N PHE A 36 10.43 -0.25 -4.45
CA PHE A 36 11.83 -0.64 -4.34
C PHE A 36 12.70 0.54 -3.88
N ALA A 37 12.56 1.70 -4.52
CA ALA A 37 13.28 2.91 -4.12
C ALA A 37 12.97 3.34 -2.68
N LEU A 38 11.71 3.25 -2.24
CA LEU A 38 11.31 3.52 -0.86
C LEU A 38 11.89 2.49 0.13
N GLY A 39 11.99 1.23 -0.26
CA GLY A 39 12.67 0.19 0.53
C GLY A 39 14.14 0.50 0.74
N LEU A 40 14.86 0.86 -0.34
CA LEU A 40 16.25 1.29 -0.25
C LEU A 40 16.42 2.59 0.55
N ALA A 41 15.54 3.58 0.33
CA ALA A 41 15.54 4.82 1.10
C ALA A 41 15.30 4.57 2.59
N ARG A 42 14.50 3.56 2.95
CA ARG A 42 14.30 3.14 4.34
C ARG A 42 15.58 2.59 4.95
N VAL A 43 16.25 1.67 4.27
CA VAL A 43 17.53 1.13 4.72
C VAL A 43 18.54 2.27 4.92
N LEU A 44 18.64 3.16 3.93
CA LEU A 44 19.57 4.28 3.94
C LEU A 44 19.28 5.28 5.07
N LEU A 45 18.08 5.88 5.08
CA LEU A 45 17.75 7.01 5.95
C LEU A 45 17.50 6.59 7.40
N VAL A 46 16.91 5.41 7.61
CA VAL A 46 16.54 4.98 8.97
C VAL A 46 17.71 4.32 9.66
N PHE A 47 18.48 3.50 8.96
CA PHE A 47 19.48 2.65 9.59
C PHE A 47 20.91 3.08 9.26
N VAL A 48 21.25 3.18 7.97
CA VAL A 48 22.64 3.42 7.54
C VAL A 48 23.13 4.80 7.95
N VAL A 49 22.39 5.88 7.62
CA VAL A 49 22.83 7.26 7.88
C VAL A 49 23.00 7.53 9.38
N PRO A 50 22.04 7.23 10.27
CA PRO A 50 22.23 7.44 11.71
C PRO A 50 23.37 6.58 12.27
N SER A 51 23.53 5.34 11.81
CA SER A 51 24.59 4.43 12.27
C SER A 51 25.97 4.90 11.82
N LEU A 52 26.11 5.37 10.59
CA LEU A 52 27.35 5.94 10.08
C LEU A 52 27.76 7.19 10.85
N VAL A 53 26.81 8.07 11.19
CA VAL A 53 27.09 9.26 11.99
C VAL A 53 27.64 8.88 13.37
N ILE A 54 27.05 7.88 14.02
CA ILE A 54 27.56 7.41 15.32
C ILE A 54 28.91 6.73 15.15
N PHE A 55 29.05 5.83 14.17
CA PHE A 55 30.30 5.14 13.88
C PHE A 55 31.48 6.11 13.67
N CYS A 56 31.28 7.16 12.87
CA CYS A 56 32.32 8.16 12.61
C CYS A 56 32.63 9.08 13.81
N THR A 57 31.79 9.08 14.84
CA THR A 57 31.95 9.96 16.01
C THR A 57 32.23 9.20 17.30
N ARG A 58 32.05 7.87 17.32
CA ARG A 58 32.04 7.02 18.52
C ARG A 58 32.52 5.61 18.21
N ASP A 59 33.75 5.31 18.63
CA ASP A 59 34.37 4.01 18.39
C ASP A 59 33.65 2.85 19.10
N TRP A 60 33.05 3.10 20.28
CA TRP A 60 32.36 2.07 21.07
C TRP A 60 31.07 1.53 20.43
N PHE A 61 30.54 2.18 19.40
CA PHE A 61 29.25 1.78 18.82
C PHE A 61 29.30 0.40 18.17
N VAL A 62 30.43 0.06 17.53
CA VAL A 62 30.64 -1.23 16.87
C VAL A 62 30.61 -2.39 17.87
N ASP A 63 31.10 -2.14 19.08
CA ASP A 63 31.14 -3.14 20.16
C ASP A 63 29.76 -3.40 20.78
N THR A 64 28.73 -2.65 20.38
CA THR A 64 27.37 -2.85 20.88
C THR A 64 26.58 -3.85 20.07
N PHE A 65 25.77 -4.65 20.77
CA PHE A 65 24.78 -5.54 20.14
C PHE A 65 23.81 -4.81 19.20
N VAL A 66 23.57 -3.51 19.44
CA VAL A 66 22.71 -2.69 18.59
C VAL A 66 23.26 -2.58 17.17
N PHE A 67 24.58 -2.46 16.99
CA PHE A 67 25.18 -2.43 15.65
C PHE A 67 24.90 -3.73 14.88
N LEU A 68 25.06 -4.89 15.53
CA LEU A 68 24.76 -6.20 14.94
C LEU A 68 23.28 -6.32 14.55
N VAL A 69 22.37 -5.90 15.43
CA VAL A 69 20.93 -5.90 15.15
C VAL A 69 20.61 -5.00 13.96
N VAL A 70 21.17 -3.81 13.91
CA VAL A 70 20.94 -2.86 12.80
C VAL A 70 21.49 -3.43 11.49
N ALA A 71 22.69 -3.99 11.50
CA ALA A 71 23.28 -4.63 10.32
C ALA A 71 22.42 -5.80 9.81
N PHE A 72 21.93 -6.64 10.73
CA PHE A 72 21.03 -7.74 10.40
C PHE A 72 19.71 -7.24 9.81
N VAL A 73 19.09 -6.24 10.43
CA VAL A 73 17.83 -5.64 9.93
C VAL A 73 18.04 -5.01 8.55
N CYS A 74 19.16 -4.31 8.32
CA CYS A 74 19.52 -3.78 7.00
C CYS A 74 19.62 -4.90 5.97
N PHE A 75 20.33 -5.99 6.29
CA PHE A 75 20.46 -7.14 5.39
C PHE A 75 19.10 -7.75 5.04
N VAL A 76 18.25 -7.99 6.06
CA VAL A 76 16.90 -8.55 5.85
C VAL A 76 16.04 -7.62 5.01
N GLU A 77 16.03 -6.31 5.29
CA GLU A 77 15.23 -5.35 4.52
C GLU A 77 15.69 -5.24 3.06
N VAL A 78 17.01 -5.24 2.80
CA VAL A 78 17.56 -5.28 1.44
C VAL A 78 17.19 -6.59 0.75
N ALA A 79 17.37 -7.73 1.40
CA ALA A 79 17.01 -9.03 0.85
C ALA A 79 15.52 -9.11 0.50
N MET A 80 14.64 -8.61 1.37
CA MET A 80 13.20 -8.54 1.13
C MET A 80 12.85 -7.60 -0.03
N ALA A 81 13.51 -6.45 -0.15
CA ALA A 81 13.31 -5.52 -1.26
C ALA A 81 13.77 -6.13 -2.59
N LEU A 82 14.92 -6.80 -2.61
CA LEU A 82 15.45 -7.51 -3.77
C LEU A 82 14.54 -8.68 -4.15
N TYR A 83 14.12 -9.50 -3.20
CA TYR A 83 13.19 -10.61 -3.42
C TYR A 83 11.89 -10.12 -4.05
N ARG A 84 11.30 -9.05 -3.50
CA ARG A 84 10.08 -8.47 -4.05
C ARG A 84 10.29 -7.99 -5.49
N TYR A 85 11.39 -7.32 -5.78
CA TYR A 85 11.64 -6.70 -7.08
C TYR A 85 12.07 -7.70 -8.17
N PHE A 86 12.86 -8.71 -7.82
CA PHE A 86 13.42 -9.67 -8.78
C PHE A 86 12.64 -10.97 -8.89
N VAL A 87 11.93 -11.39 -7.84
CA VAL A 87 11.19 -12.67 -7.84
C VAL A 87 9.68 -12.43 -7.86
N LEU A 88 9.17 -11.71 -6.86
CA LEU A 88 7.72 -11.55 -6.69
C LEU A 88 7.08 -10.69 -7.79
N TRP A 89 7.78 -9.65 -8.24
CA TRP A 89 7.32 -8.77 -9.32
C TRP A 89 7.12 -9.49 -10.66
N PRO A 90 8.11 -10.17 -11.25
CA PRO A 90 7.93 -10.84 -12.54
C PRO A 90 6.91 -11.96 -12.45
N GLU A 91 6.88 -12.71 -11.34
CA GLU A 91 5.85 -13.71 -11.09
C GLU A 91 4.46 -13.07 -11.06
N GLY A 92 4.30 -11.98 -10.31
CA GLY A 92 3.05 -11.25 -10.20
C GLY A 92 2.57 -10.67 -11.53
N LEU A 93 3.48 -10.11 -12.33
CA LEU A 93 3.17 -9.56 -13.66
C LEU A 93 2.57 -10.64 -14.58
N GLN A 94 3.16 -11.83 -14.60
CA GLN A 94 2.73 -12.94 -15.45
C GLN A 94 1.44 -13.63 -14.94
N THR A 95 1.34 -13.79 -13.62
CA THR A 95 0.29 -14.63 -13.02
C THR A 95 -0.94 -13.85 -12.55
N ARG A 96 -0.86 -12.53 -12.34
CA ARG A 96 -1.95 -11.71 -11.77
C ARG A 96 -3.28 -11.87 -12.49
N TRP A 97 -3.28 -11.83 -13.83
CA TRP A 97 -4.50 -11.92 -14.64
C TRP A 97 -5.09 -13.32 -14.58
N ARG A 98 -4.24 -14.34 -14.65
CA ARG A 98 -4.65 -15.73 -14.51
C ARG A 98 -5.27 -15.97 -13.13
N TYR A 99 -4.59 -15.57 -12.07
CA TYR A 99 -5.12 -15.69 -10.71
C TYR A 99 -6.39 -14.87 -10.53
N TRP A 100 -6.45 -13.64 -11.04
CA TRP A 100 -7.68 -12.85 -10.97
C TRP A 100 -8.87 -13.55 -11.64
N ASN A 101 -8.68 -14.13 -12.82
CA ASN A 101 -9.74 -14.87 -13.52
C ASN A 101 -10.17 -16.13 -12.76
N GLU A 102 -9.22 -16.91 -12.24
CA GLU A 102 -9.51 -18.07 -11.40
C GLU A 102 -10.30 -17.68 -10.14
N ILE A 103 -10.01 -16.50 -9.58
CA ILE A 103 -10.66 -15.96 -8.38
C ILE A 103 -12.07 -15.45 -8.66
N VAL A 104 -12.29 -14.87 -9.83
CA VAL A 104 -13.62 -14.44 -10.29
C VAL A 104 -14.51 -15.67 -10.57
N GLN A 105 -13.91 -16.78 -10.99
CA GLN A 105 -14.60 -18.05 -11.25
C GLN A 105 -14.76 -18.94 -10.00
N ALA A 106 -13.99 -18.70 -8.94
CA ALA A 106 -14.02 -19.46 -7.69
C ALA A 106 -15.23 -19.10 -6.80
N GLU A 107 -15.49 -19.94 -5.79
CA GLU A 107 -16.58 -19.78 -4.82
C GLU A 107 -16.66 -18.37 -4.19
N ASP A 108 -17.89 -17.93 -3.92
CA ASP A 108 -18.24 -16.58 -3.45
C ASP A 108 -17.39 -16.11 -2.26
N VAL A 109 -17.04 -17.00 -1.32
CA VAL A 109 -16.29 -16.67 -0.10
C VAL A 109 -14.89 -16.12 -0.40
N TYR A 110 -14.18 -16.73 -1.36
CA TYR A 110 -12.83 -16.33 -1.71
C TYR A 110 -12.83 -14.99 -2.45
N ARG A 111 -13.77 -14.81 -3.37
CA ARG A 111 -14.01 -13.55 -4.10
C ARG A 111 -14.35 -12.40 -3.16
N LEU A 112 -15.31 -12.61 -2.25
CA LEU A 112 -15.73 -11.61 -1.24
C LEU A 112 -14.58 -11.13 -0.36
N ARG A 113 -13.64 -12.02 -0.01
CA ARG A 113 -12.48 -11.66 0.84
C ARG A 113 -11.52 -10.71 0.14
N ILE A 114 -11.31 -10.85 -1.18
CA ILE A 114 -10.45 -9.96 -1.97
C ILE A 114 -11.18 -8.65 -2.29
N VAL A 115 -12.43 -8.72 -2.73
CA VAL A 115 -13.24 -7.53 -3.00
C VAL A 115 -13.38 -6.68 -1.73
N GLY A 116 -13.69 -7.30 -0.59
CA GLY A 116 -13.74 -6.63 0.70
C GLY A 116 -12.38 -6.09 1.19
N TYR A 117 -11.25 -6.61 0.71
CA TYR A 117 -9.94 -5.99 0.95
C TYR A 117 -9.80 -4.68 0.19
N TYR A 118 -10.16 -4.64 -1.10
CA TYR A 118 -10.08 -3.42 -1.90
C TYR A 118 -11.10 -2.37 -1.44
N ILE A 119 -12.35 -2.76 -1.13
CA ILE A 119 -13.35 -1.85 -0.59
C ILE A 119 -12.85 -1.19 0.69
N ARG A 120 -12.34 -1.96 1.66
CA ARG A 120 -11.77 -1.41 2.90
C ARG A 120 -10.54 -0.53 2.65
N LYS A 121 -9.72 -0.89 1.66
CA LYS A 121 -8.54 -0.11 1.27
C LYS A 121 -8.98 1.23 0.68
N ILE A 122 -9.96 1.25 -0.20
CA ILE A 122 -10.52 2.45 -0.82
C ILE A 122 -11.23 3.31 0.24
N ASP A 123 -12.09 2.72 1.05
CA ASP A 123 -12.86 3.40 2.11
C ASP A 123 -11.95 4.09 3.14
N LYS A 124 -10.82 3.48 3.50
CA LYS A 124 -9.82 4.11 4.38
C LYS A 124 -9.28 5.44 3.85
N PHE A 125 -9.21 5.62 2.53
CA PHE A 125 -8.71 6.83 1.89
C PHE A 125 -9.83 7.76 1.42
N LEU A 126 -10.93 7.23 0.88
CA LEU A 126 -12.01 8.00 0.27
C LEU A 126 -13.24 8.17 1.16
N GLY A 127 -13.48 7.28 2.13
CA GLY A 127 -14.69 7.30 2.97
C GLY A 127 -14.84 8.53 3.86
N ARG A 128 -13.82 9.39 3.91
CA ARG A 128 -13.84 10.69 4.61
C ARG A 128 -14.28 11.86 3.73
N PHE A 129 -14.40 11.65 2.42
CA PHE A 129 -14.75 12.69 1.45
C PHE A 129 -16.10 12.37 0.82
N PRO A 130 -16.94 13.39 0.53
CA PRO A 130 -18.15 13.17 -0.24
C PRO A 130 -17.81 12.68 -1.66
N PRO A 131 -18.67 11.84 -2.27
CA PRO A 131 -18.43 11.26 -3.60
C PRO A 131 -18.40 12.30 -4.72
N SER A 132 -18.83 13.54 -4.46
CA SER A 132 -18.79 14.66 -5.40
C SER A 132 -17.41 15.31 -5.54
N LEU A 133 -16.45 15.00 -4.65
CA LEU A 133 -15.12 15.60 -4.68
C LEU A 133 -14.26 14.96 -5.78
N SER A 134 -13.59 15.79 -6.56
CA SER A 134 -12.64 15.32 -7.58
C SER A 134 -11.39 14.70 -6.94
N ALA A 135 -10.77 13.73 -7.64
CA ALA A 135 -9.49 13.15 -7.21
C ALA A 135 -8.38 14.21 -7.04
N GLY A 136 -8.45 15.31 -7.81
CA GLY A 136 -7.54 16.45 -7.70
C GLY A 136 -7.67 17.21 -6.38
N GLU A 137 -8.90 17.44 -5.90
CA GLU A 137 -9.17 18.11 -4.63
C GLU A 137 -8.76 17.24 -3.43
N ILE A 138 -9.02 15.94 -3.50
CA ILE A 138 -8.58 14.97 -2.47
C ILE A 138 -7.04 14.96 -2.40
N LYS A 139 -6.37 14.92 -3.56
CA LYS A 139 -4.91 14.99 -3.63
C LYS A 139 -4.36 16.31 -3.08
N HIS A 140 -5.02 17.42 -3.37
CA HIS A 140 -4.65 18.72 -2.85
C HIS A 140 -4.80 18.77 -1.32
N TYR A 141 -5.91 18.26 -0.77
CA TYR A 141 -6.14 18.16 0.66
C TYR A 141 -5.04 17.36 1.37
N TYR A 142 -4.71 16.16 0.86
CA TYR A 142 -3.65 15.35 1.45
C TYR A 142 -2.31 16.07 1.39
N ARG A 143 -1.94 16.65 0.25
CA ARG A 143 -0.70 17.44 0.11
C ARG A 143 -0.65 18.60 1.11
N LEU A 144 -1.68 19.42 1.19
CA LEU A 144 -1.73 20.57 2.09
C LEU A 144 -1.51 20.15 3.55
N ARG A 145 -2.10 19.02 3.95
CA ARG A 145 -2.02 18.50 5.32
C ARG A 145 -0.70 17.81 5.64
N THR A 146 -0.16 17.01 4.73
CA THR A 146 1.01 16.15 5.04
C THR A 146 2.35 16.78 4.66
N TRP A 147 2.38 17.74 3.73
CA TRP A 147 3.61 18.44 3.34
C TRP A 147 4.27 19.22 4.49
N PRO A 148 3.56 20.02 5.31
CA PRO A 148 4.18 20.71 6.46
C PRO A 148 4.70 19.72 7.51
N LEU A 149 3.99 18.60 7.73
CA LEU A 149 4.44 17.54 8.62
C LEU A 149 5.71 16.86 8.09
N LEU A 150 5.76 16.55 6.79
CA LEU A 150 6.95 15.98 6.16
C LEU A 150 8.16 16.91 6.32
N LEU A 151 7.97 18.22 6.11
CA LEU A 151 9.03 19.22 6.27
C LEU A 151 9.49 19.33 7.72
N LEU A 152 8.55 19.37 8.68
CA LEU A 152 8.86 19.39 10.11
C LEU A 152 9.70 18.18 10.53
N PHE A 153 9.30 16.96 10.15
CA PHE A 153 10.03 15.74 10.50
C PHE A 153 11.36 15.60 9.75
N ALA A 154 11.47 16.11 8.53
CA ALA A 154 12.74 16.16 7.81
C ALA A 154 13.73 17.10 8.50
N LEU A 155 13.29 18.29 8.93
CA LEU A 155 14.12 19.21 9.72
C LEU A 155 14.50 18.60 11.07
N ALA A 156 13.54 17.99 11.78
CA ALA A 156 13.80 17.31 13.04
C ALA A 156 14.83 16.18 12.89
N TYR A 157 14.76 15.42 11.79
CA TYR A 157 15.75 14.39 11.46
C TYR A 157 17.16 14.98 11.33
N ILE A 158 17.32 16.06 10.54
CA ILE A 158 18.62 16.75 10.35
C ILE A 158 19.14 17.28 11.69
N VAL A 159 18.27 17.87 12.51
CA VAL A 159 18.63 18.37 13.84
C VAL A 159 19.10 17.23 14.76
N CYS A 160 18.43 16.07 14.73
CA CYS A 160 18.85 14.90 15.50
C CYS A 160 20.22 14.38 15.06
N LEU A 161 20.48 14.32 13.75
CA LEU A 161 21.81 13.97 13.22
C LEU A 161 22.89 14.98 13.65
N ALA A 162 22.59 16.28 13.58
CA ALA A 162 23.52 17.32 14.03
C ALA A 162 23.81 17.22 15.54
N PHE A 163 22.81 16.85 16.35
CA PHE A 163 23.02 16.59 17.78
C PHE A 163 23.89 15.35 18.00
N LEU A 164 23.70 14.27 17.25
CA LEU A 164 24.58 13.09 17.32
C LEU A 164 26.04 13.48 17.10
N VAL A 165 26.31 14.27 16.07
CA VAL A 165 27.68 14.78 15.77
C VAL A 165 28.23 15.67 16.89
N ARG A 166 27.41 16.56 17.46
CA ARG A 166 27.87 17.58 18.40
C ARG A 166 28.05 17.10 19.84
N THR A 167 27.45 15.98 20.23
CA THR A 167 27.61 15.48 21.61
C THR A 167 29.07 15.10 21.88
N LYS A 168 29.69 15.62 22.96
CA LYS A 168 31.09 15.33 23.35
C LYS A 168 31.26 13.95 24.00
N HIS A 169 32.52 13.48 24.04
CA HIS A 169 32.90 12.07 24.12
C HIS A 169 32.50 11.29 25.40
N GLU A 170 32.35 11.91 26.58
CA GLU A 170 32.44 11.12 27.83
C GLU A 170 31.22 11.07 28.76
N LYS A 171 30.23 11.98 28.68
CA LYS A 171 29.21 12.07 29.77
C LYS A 171 27.75 11.97 29.34
N THR A 172 27.45 11.59 28.10
CA THR A 172 26.08 11.69 27.58
C THR A 172 25.65 10.54 26.67
N MET A 173 26.04 9.30 27.02
CA MET A 173 25.61 8.07 26.31
C MET A 173 24.08 8.03 26.12
N MET A 174 23.30 8.38 27.15
CA MET A 174 21.83 8.46 27.06
C MET A 174 21.33 9.48 26.03
N ARG A 175 22.01 10.61 25.89
CA ARG A 175 21.65 11.64 24.91
C ARG A 175 21.95 11.18 23.48
N THR A 176 23.08 10.48 23.28
CA THR A 176 23.42 9.88 21.99
C THR A 176 22.36 8.85 21.59
N TRP A 177 21.99 7.94 22.48
CA TRP A 177 20.92 6.97 22.21
C TRP A 177 19.56 7.61 21.96
N LEU A 178 19.20 8.64 22.74
CA LEU A 178 17.95 9.36 22.53
C LEU A 178 17.92 10.04 21.16
N SER A 179 18.98 10.75 20.77
CA SER A 179 19.09 11.38 19.45
C SER A 179 19.09 10.35 18.32
N TYR A 180 19.68 9.17 18.54
CA TYR A 180 19.66 8.06 17.58
C TYR A 180 18.26 7.52 17.33
N LEU A 181 17.53 7.20 18.42
CA LEU A 181 16.15 6.70 18.34
C LEU A 181 15.21 7.75 17.74
N LEU A 182 15.40 9.03 18.08
CA LEU A 182 14.66 10.15 17.49
C LEU A 182 14.94 10.28 15.99
N ALA A 183 16.20 10.14 15.56
CA ALA A 183 16.54 10.15 14.13
C ALA A 183 15.86 8.99 13.39
N ILE A 184 15.90 7.77 13.93
CA ILE A 184 15.18 6.60 13.39
C ILE A 184 13.68 6.91 13.27
N GLY A 185 13.06 7.40 14.34
CA GLY A 185 11.64 7.74 14.37
C GLY A 185 11.27 8.78 13.33
N CYS A 186 12.04 9.86 13.21
CA CYS A 186 11.81 10.89 12.20
C CYS A 186 11.95 10.34 10.78
N GLY A 187 12.97 9.52 10.51
CA GLY A 187 13.17 8.86 9.21
C GLY A 187 11.98 7.98 8.81
N LEU A 188 11.45 7.19 9.75
CA LEU A 188 10.26 6.36 9.53
C LEU A 188 9.02 7.20 9.20
N VAL A 189 8.82 8.33 9.87
CA VAL A 189 7.70 9.24 9.61
C VAL A 189 7.82 9.88 8.23
N VAL A 190 9.02 10.37 7.86
CA VAL A 190 9.28 10.94 6.52
C VAL A 190 8.97 9.92 5.44
N LEU A 191 9.43 8.67 5.60
CA LEU A 191 9.18 7.61 4.62
C LEU A 191 7.71 7.20 4.53
N ARG A 192 6.97 7.25 5.63
CA ARG A 192 5.52 7.02 5.61
C ARG A 192 4.81 8.07 4.76
N TYR A 193 5.16 9.34 4.91
CA TYR A 193 4.60 10.41 4.08
C TYR A 193 5.10 10.34 2.64
N ALA A 194 6.36 9.98 2.40
CA ALA A 194 6.88 9.76 1.06
C ALA A 194 6.14 8.61 0.34
N LYS A 195 5.86 7.51 1.04
CA LYS A 195 5.05 6.40 0.53
C LYS A 195 3.63 6.84 0.16
N LEU A 196 2.99 7.63 1.03
CA LEU A 196 1.66 8.21 0.77
C LEU A 196 1.68 9.03 -0.54
N HIS A 197 2.67 9.91 -0.73
CA HIS A 197 2.76 10.80 -1.89
C HIS A 197 3.20 10.13 -3.20
N LEU A 198 4.11 9.17 -3.13
CA LEU A 198 4.72 8.56 -4.30
C LEU A 198 3.95 7.34 -4.79
N VAL A 199 3.26 6.63 -3.89
CA VAL A 199 2.61 5.36 -4.24
C VAL A 199 1.11 5.40 -4.04
N GLU A 200 0.64 5.81 -2.87
CA GLU A 200 -0.79 5.71 -2.53
C GLU A 200 -1.60 6.78 -3.28
N LEU A 201 -1.18 8.05 -3.25
CA LEU A 201 -1.88 9.15 -3.93
C LEU A 201 -1.98 9.00 -5.46
N PRO A 202 -0.93 8.55 -6.19
CA PRO A 202 -1.03 8.33 -7.63
C PRO A 202 -1.93 7.15 -8.01
N GLN A 203 -2.03 6.10 -7.18
CA GLN A 203 -2.97 4.99 -7.44
C GLN A 203 -4.41 5.48 -7.54
N PHE A 204 -4.82 6.40 -6.66
CA PHE A 204 -6.17 6.97 -6.66
C PHE A 204 -6.41 8.04 -7.72
N ALA A 205 -5.36 8.52 -8.39
CA ALA A 205 -5.48 9.53 -9.44
C ALA A 205 -5.53 8.94 -10.86
N ILE A 206 -5.03 7.71 -11.03
CA ILE A 206 -5.06 6.98 -12.32
C ILE A 206 -6.45 6.36 -12.54
N ASP A 207 -7.17 6.03 -11.46
CA ASP A 207 -8.58 5.66 -11.51
C ASP A 207 -9.42 6.92 -11.27
N GLY A 208 -9.65 7.69 -12.34
CA GLY A 208 -10.60 8.80 -12.29
C GLY A 208 -11.93 8.31 -11.74
N LEU A 209 -12.39 8.92 -10.64
CA LEU A 209 -13.66 8.63 -9.95
C LEU A 209 -14.88 8.53 -10.90
N ASN A 210 -14.79 9.10 -12.10
CA ASN A 210 -15.86 9.13 -13.09
C ASN A 210 -15.86 7.94 -14.06
N GLU A 211 -14.72 7.34 -14.38
CA GLU A 211 -14.69 6.08 -15.14
C GLU A 211 -14.73 4.88 -14.19
N ALA A 212 -14.19 5.03 -12.98
CA ALA A 212 -14.09 3.96 -12.01
C ALA A 212 -15.47 3.39 -11.63
N ALA A 213 -16.54 4.19 -11.55
CA ALA A 213 -17.88 3.66 -11.27
C ALA A 213 -18.41 2.67 -12.33
N GLU A 214 -17.99 2.81 -13.60
CA GLU A 214 -18.45 1.95 -14.71
C GLU A 214 -17.38 0.96 -15.22
N SER A 215 -16.09 1.29 -15.06
CA SER A 215 -14.95 0.51 -15.56
C SER A 215 -14.18 -0.24 -14.47
N ILE A 216 -14.48 -0.02 -13.19
CA ILE A 216 -14.00 -0.91 -12.13
C ILE A 216 -14.69 -2.28 -12.32
N PRO A 217 -13.96 -3.39 -12.56
CA PRO A 217 -14.55 -4.72 -12.62
C PRO A 217 -15.15 -5.18 -11.27
N PHE A 218 -14.88 -4.46 -10.17
CA PHE A 218 -15.50 -4.64 -8.85
C PHE A 218 -16.90 -4.01 -8.73
N ALA A 219 -17.33 -3.20 -9.70
CA ALA A 219 -18.62 -2.48 -9.71
C ALA A 219 -19.56 -2.95 -10.83
N ARG A 220 -19.22 -4.03 -11.55
CA ARG A 220 -20.31 -4.75 -12.23
C ARG A 220 -21.24 -5.23 -11.13
N PRO A 221 -22.53 -4.87 -11.14
CA PRO A 221 -23.49 -5.59 -10.35
C PRO A 221 -23.25 -7.06 -10.67
N VAL A 222 -22.89 -7.84 -9.66
CA VAL A 222 -23.11 -9.28 -9.71
C VAL A 222 -24.54 -9.38 -10.21
N PRO A 223 -24.84 -10.04 -11.36
CA PRO A 223 -26.22 -10.28 -11.73
C PRO A 223 -26.79 -10.90 -10.47
N SER A 224 -27.65 -10.12 -9.83
CA SER A 224 -28.21 -10.41 -8.53
C SER A 224 -28.55 -11.88 -8.55
N TYR A 225 -28.22 -12.62 -7.49
CA TYR A 225 -29.01 -13.79 -7.13
C TYR A 225 -30.43 -13.46 -7.57
N ALA A 226 -30.94 -14.18 -8.58
CA ALA A 226 -32.34 -14.11 -8.92
C ALA A 226 -33.03 -14.60 -7.65
N ALA A 227 -33.26 -13.68 -6.73
CA ALA A 227 -34.36 -13.75 -5.83
C ALA A 227 -35.54 -13.90 -6.78
N ALA A 228 -35.94 -15.16 -6.92
CA ALA A 228 -37.21 -15.51 -7.49
C ALA A 228 -38.23 -14.51 -6.94
N ASN A 229 -38.99 -13.92 -7.87
CA ASN A 229 -40.12 -13.05 -7.61
C ASN A 229 -39.82 -11.74 -6.90
N THR A 230 -39.74 -10.67 -7.69
CA THR A 230 -40.85 -9.68 -7.72
C THR A 230 -40.64 -8.75 -8.91
N ASN A 231 -41.71 -8.55 -9.69
CA ASN A 231 -41.80 -7.73 -10.91
C ASN A 231 -41.75 -8.50 -12.25
N ASP A 232 -42.53 -9.57 -12.30
CA ASP A 232 -43.38 -9.81 -13.47
C ASP A 232 -44.26 -8.57 -13.71
N VAL A 233 -43.90 -7.72 -14.66
CA VAL A 233 -44.89 -6.85 -15.32
C VAL A 233 -45.45 -7.65 -16.48
N VAL A 234 -46.28 -8.63 -16.13
CA VAL A 234 -47.18 -9.30 -17.08
C VAL A 234 -48.25 -8.28 -17.48
N GLN A 235 -48.23 -7.83 -18.73
CA GLN A 235 -49.31 -7.04 -19.31
C GLN A 235 -50.57 -7.91 -19.42
N ILE A 236 -51.49 -7.76 -18.47
CA ILE A 236 -52.81 -8.39 -18.55
C ILE A 236 -53.74 -7.49 -19.38
N LYS A 237 -53.94 -7.84 -20.66
CA LYS A 237 -55.01 -7.27 -21.49
C LYS A 237 -56.35 -7.85 -21.02
N VAL A 238 -57.14 -7.05 -20.30
CA VAL A 238 -58.53 -7.38 -19.99
C VAL A 238 -59.38 -7.21 -21.26
N ARG A 239 -59.73 -8.32 -21.91
CA ARG A 239 -60.70 -8.37 -23.01
C ARG A 239 -62.09 -8.58 -22.39
N LYS A 240 -62.89 -7.52 -22.28
CA LYS A 240 -64.33 -7.64 -22.01
C LYS A 240 -64.97 -8.37 -23.20
N GLN A 241 -65.36 -9.63 -23.03
CA GLN A 241 -66.34 -10.29 -23.89
C GLN A 241 -67.72 -9.88 -23.39
N THR A 242 -68.35 -8.95 -24.10
CA THR A 242 -69.81 -8.88 -24.15
C THR A 242 -70.29 -10.14 -24.88
N ALA A 243 -70.99 -11.01 -24.17
CA ALA A 243 -71.78 -12.06 -24.78
C ALA A 243 -73.12 -11.45 -25.17
N ASP A 244 -73.33 -11.29 -26.47
CA ASP A 244 -74.66 -11.15 -27.05
C ASP A 244 -75.37 -12.50 -26.98
N LEU A 245 -76.55 -12.51 -26.39
CA LEU A 245 -77.73 -13.31 -26.78
C LEU A 245 -78.98 -12.57 -26.31
#